data_AF-A0A2H0BI38-F1
#
_entry.id   AF-A0A2H0BI38-F1
#
_cell.length_a   1.000
_cell.length_b   1.000
_cell.length_c   1.000
_cell.angle_alpha   90.00
_cell.angle_beta   90.00
_cell.angle_gamma   90.00
#
_symmetry.space_group_name_H-M   'P 1'
#
loop_
_entity.id
_entity.type
_entity.pdbx_description
1 polymer ?
#
loop_
_entity_poly.entity_id
_entity_poly.type
_entity_poly.pdbx_seq_one_letter_code
_entity_poly.pdbx_strand_id
1 'polypeptide(L)'
;MIKLLTKKNNYLFFLMLSFVFVASCALALSPAGTMVYEKISKAWPVRALVSNAISKKEFPPNPVISKDATFPIFSAQGALAVDLPSGVTLFEKDADKALLPASTTKIVTALVAMGAFNKDDVIEVGKIAIEGQKMGLKKG
;
A
#
# COMPACT_ATOMS: atom_id res chain seq x y z
N MET A 1 -6.97 63.92 -7.75
CA MET A 1 -6.95 62.88 -6.70
C MET A 1 -8.35 62.23 -6.65
N ILE A 2 -8.56 61.15 -7.41
CA ILE A 2 -9.86 60.47 -7.50
C ILE A 2 -9.81 59.24 -6.60
N LYS A 3 -10.49 59.30 -5.44
CA LYS A 3 -10.67 58.16 -4.56
C LYS A 3 -11.70 57.22 -5.19
N LEU A 4 -11.25 56.09 -5.74
CA LEU A 4 -12.14 54.97 -6.08
C LEU A 4 -12.65 54.35 -4.78
N LEU A 5 -13.85 54.75 -4.33
CA LEU A 5 -14.61 54.00 -3.34
C LEU A 5 -15.20 52.74 -4.00
N THR A 6 -14.42 51.68 -4.09
CA THR A 6 -14.95 50.35 -4.45
C THR A 6 -15.72 49.78 -3.27
N LYS A 7 -17.04 49.71 -3.41
CA LYS A 7 -17.97 48.97 -2.54
C LYS A 7 -17.45 47.53 -2.39
N LYS A 8 -17.13 47.11 -1.15
CA LYS A 8 -16.46 45.85 -0.77
C LYS A 8 -17.03 44.57 -1.42
N ASN A 9 -18.31 44.54 -1.78
CA ASN A 9 -18.95 43.39 -2.43
C ASN A 9 -18.63 43.25 -3.92
N ASN A 10 -18.30 44.34 -4.61
CA ASN A 10 -18.02 44.31 -6.05
C ASN A 10 -16.62 43.75 -6.33
N TYR A 11 -15.66 44.02 -5.44
CA TYR A 11 -14.30 43.50 -5.56
C TYR A 11 -14.25 41.97 -5.49
N LEU A 12 -14.98 41.37 -4.54
CA LEU A 12 -15.07 39.91 -4.42
C LEU A 12 -15.67 39.28 -5.68
N PHE A 13 -16.71 39.91 -6.26
CA PHE A 13 -17.33 39.45 -7.49
C PHE A 13 -16.34 39.46 -8.68
N PHE A 14 -15.57 40.54 -8.85
CA PHE A 14 -14.55 40.60 -9.90
C PHE A 14 -13.41 39.60 -9.68
N LEU A 15 -13.04 39.32 -8.43
CA LEU A 15 -12.03 38.31 -8.09
C LEU A 15 -12.51 36.90 -8.44
N MET A 16 -13.78 36.57 -8.15
CA MET A 16 -14.36 35.27 -8.51
C MET A 16 -14.48 35.12 -10.04
N LEU A 17 -14.86 36.19 -10.74
CA LEU A 17 -14.98 36.16 -12.20
C LEU A 17 -13.62 35.94 -12.88
N SER A 18 -12.55 36.58 -12.38
CA SER A 18 -11.20 36.35 -12.94
C SER A 18 -10.68 34.95 -12.64
N PHE A 19 -10.95 34.41 -11.44
CA PHE A 19 -10.58 33.04 -11.09
C PHE A 19 -11.24 32.02 -12.01
N VAL A 20 -12.55 32.16 -12.26
CA VAL A 20 -13.30 31.27 -13.17
C VAL A 20 -12.79 31.38 -14.60
N PHE A 21 -12.48 32.60 -15.06
CA PHE A 21 -11.95 32.82 -16.40
C PHE A 21 -10.57 32.17 -16.59
N VAL A 22 -9.65 32.37 -15.64
CA VAL A 22 -8.30 31.79 -15.68
C VAL A 22 -8.36 30.26 -15.59
N ALA A 23 -9.22 29.70 -14.73
CA ALA A 23 -9.39 28.26 -14.60
C ALA A 23 -9.94 27.63 -15.90
N SER A 24 -10.90 28.27 -16.57
CA SER A 24 -11.47 27.79 -17.83
C SER A 24 -10.44 27.82 -18.97
N CYS A 25 -9.66 28.89 -19.08
CA CYS A 25 -8.57 28.97 -20.05
C CYS A 25 -7.48 27.92 -19.77
N ALA A 26 -7.11 27.70 -18.50
CA ALA A 26 -6.14 26.68 -18.13
C ALA A 26 -6.62 25.26 -18.49
N LEU A 27 -7.91 24.98 -18.33
CA LEU A 27 -8.49 23.68 -18.71
C LEU A 27 -8.53 23.50 -20.24
N ALA A 28 -8.88 24.54 -20.99
CA ALA A 28 -8.93 24.50 -22.45
C ALA A 28 -7.54 24.35 -23.09
N LEU A 29 -6.50 24.90 -22.46
CA LEU A 29 -5.11 24.83 -22.93
C LEU A 29 -4.34 23.62 -22.39
N SER A 30 -4.86 22.94 -21.37
CA SER A 30 -4.21 21.75 -20.81
C SER A 30 -4.32 20.58 -21.79
N PRO A 31 -3.21 20.03 -22.31
CA PRO A 31 -3.23 18.84 -23.17
C PRO A 31 -3.48 17.55 -22.37
N ALA A 32 -4.24 17.63 -21.26
CA ALA A 32 -4.42 16.55 -20.31
C ALA A 32 -5.70 15.77 -20.62
N GLY A 33 -5.54 14.66 -21.35
CA GLY A 33 -6.52 13.57 -21.30
C GLY A 33 -6.43 12.59 -22.46
N THR A 34 -6.31 13.08 -23.69
CA THR A 34 -6.48 12.22 -24.87
C THR A 34 -5.18 11.56 -25.34
N MET A 35 -4.06 12.29 -25.40
CA MET A 35 -2.81 11.75 -25.95
C MET A 35 -2.09 10.72 -25.06
N VAL A 36 -2.23 10.81 -23.73
CA VAL A 36 -1.61 9.85 -22.81
C VAL A 36 -2.47 8.58 -22.67
N TYR A 37 -3.80 8.72 -22.67
CA TYR A 37 -4.71 7.59 -22.53
C TYR A 37 -4.69 6.67 -23.76
N GLU A 38 -4.59 7.21 -24.97
CA GLU A 38 -4.46 6.39 -26.19
C GLU A 38 -3.13 5.63 -26.26
N LYS A 39 -2.03 6.23 -25.80
CA LYS A 39 -0.70 5.61 -25.88
C LYS A 39 -0.52 4.48 -24.86
N ILE A 40 -1.07 4.63 -23.66
CA ILE A 40 -1.02 3.59 -22.61
C ILE A 40 -1.98 2.44 -22.91
N SER A 41 -3.18 2.73 -23.45
CA SER A 41 -4.17 1.69 -23.78
C SER A 41 -3.77 0.80 -24.97
N LYS A 42 -2.96 1.30 -25.90
CA LYS A 42 -2.47 0.52 -27.06
C LYS A 42 -1.12 -0.18 -26.81
N ALA A 43 -0.31 0.29 -25.84
CA ALA A 43 1.04 -0.25 -25.61
C ALA A 43 1.09 -1.44 -24.65
N TRP A 44 0.03 -1.71 -23.87
CA TRP A 44 0.00 -2.87 -22.97
C TRP A 44 -1.32 -3.62 -23.12
N PRO A 45 -1.33 -4.93 -23.43
CA PRO A 45 -2.54 -5.72 -23.56
C PRO A 45 -3.10 -6.08 -22.17
N VAL A 46 -3.27 -5.09 -21.29
CA VAL A 46 -3.78 -5.30 -19.92
C VAL A 46 -5.16 -5.95 -19.99
N ARG A 47 -6.00 -5.51 -20.93
CA ARG A 47 -7.36 -6.05 -21.10
C ARG A 47 -7.40 -7.53 -21.51
N ALA A 48 -6.50 -7.96 -22.39
CA ALA A 48 -6.46 -9.35 -22.85
C ALA A 48 -5.87 -10.30 -21.78
N LEU A 49 -4.84 -9.86 -21.05
CA LEU A 49 -4.24 -10.64 -19.96
C LEU A 49 -5.16 -10.72 -18.72
N VAL A 50 -5.89 -9.65 -18.40
CA VAL A 50 -6.85 -9.63 -17.29
C VAL A 50 -8.06 -10.53 -17.58
N SER A 51 -8.52 -10.62 -18.83
CA SER A 51 -9.69 -11.46 -19.16
C SER A 51 -9.46 -12.96 -18.98
N ASN A 52 -8.22 -13.44 -19.13
CA ASN A 52 -7.87 -14.86 -18.96
C ASN A 52 -7.30 -15.18 -17.57
N ALA A 53 -6.93 -14.18 -16.77
CA ALA A 53 -6.34 -14.36 -15.44
C ALA A 53 -7.35 -14.22 -14.28
N ILE A 54 -8.56 -13.68 -14.52
CA ILE A 54 -9.65 -13.75 -13.55
C ILE A 54 -10.32 -15.13 -13.67
N SER A 55 -9.54 -16.18 -13.38
CA SER A 55 -10.15 -17.36 -12.77
C SER A 55 -10.82 -16.84 -11.51
N LYS A 56 -12.16 -16.84 -11.47
CA LYS A 56 -12.94 -16.48 -10.28
C LYS A 56 -12.48 -17.41 -9.17
N LYS A 57 -11.50 -16.97 -8.39
CA LYS A 57 -11.01 -17.72 -7.24
C LYS A 57 -12.17 -17.77 -6.27
N GLU A 58 -12.89 -18.89 -6.27
CA GLU A 58 -13.99 -19.10 -5.34
C GLU A 58 -13.37 -19.32 -3.97
N PHE A 59 -13.56 -18.33 -3.10
CA PHE A 59 -13.13 -18.43 -1.71
C PHE A 59 -14.13 -19.33 -0.96
N PRO A 60 -13.65 -20.20 -0.06
CA PRO A 60 -14.55 -20.90 0.84
C PRO A 60 -15.36 -19.88 1.67
N PRO A 61 -16.57 -20.25 2.12
CA PRO A 61 -17.33 -19.40 3.03
C PRO A 61 -16.49 -19.11 4.28
N ASN A 62 -16.59 -17.89 4.80
CA ASN A 62 -15.85 -17.48 5.97
C ASN A 62 -16.11 -18.47 7.12
N PRO A 63 -15.06 -18.90 7.85
CA PRO A 63 -15.23 -19.79 8.98
C PRO A 63 -16.08 -19.11 10.04
N VAL A 64 -17.07 -19.86 10.56
CA VAL A 64 -17.93 -19.44 11.66
C VAL A 64 -17.55 -20.19 12.92
N ILE A 65 -17.63 -19.50 14.06
CA ILE A 65 -17.33 -20.10 15.37
C ILE A 65 -18.38 -21.19 15.65
N SER A 66 -17.93 -22.41 15.98
CA SER A 66 -18.83 -23.50 16.37
C SER A 66 -19.59 -23.15 17.65
N LYS A 67 -20.82 -23.64 17.81
CA LYS A 67 -21.65 -23.35 19.00
C LYS A 67 -21.01 -23.83 20.31
N ASP A 68 -20.19 -24.87 20.23
CA ASP A 68 -19.49 -25.47 21.36
C ASP A 68 -18.04 -24.96 21.52
N ALA A 69 -17.61 -24.01 20.68
CA ALA A 69 -16.26 -23.49 20.72
C ALA A 69 -16.11 -22.46 21.84
N THR A 70 -15.10 -22.66 22.69
CA THR A 70 -14.64 -21.67 23.66
C THR A 70 -13.44 -20.93 23.10
N PHE A 71 -13.35 -19.62 23.37
CA PHE A 71 -12.16 -18.87 23.00
C PHE A 71 -10.98 -19.30 23.88
N PRO A 72 -9.83 -19.67 23.27
CA PRO A 72 -8.62 -19.96 24.02
C PRO A 72 -8.15 -18.74 24.83
N ILE A 73 -7.61 -19.01 26.01
CA ILE A 73 -7.00 -18.00 26.87
C ILE A 73 -5.53 -17.87 26.49
N PHE A 74 -5.11 -16.64 26.16
CA PHE A 74 -3.73 -16.35 25.75
C PHE A 74 -3.05 -15.35 26.68
N SER A 75 -1.80 -15.64 27.05
CA SER A 75 -0.92 -14.73 27.78
C SER A 75 -0.27 -13.66 26.89
N ALA A 76 -0.34 -13.82 25.56
CA ALA A 76 0.24 -12.87 24.60
C ALA A 76 -0.34 -11.46 24.77
N GLN A 77 0.50 -10.43 24.66
CA GLN A 77 0.07 -9.04 24.74
C GLN A 77 -0.68 -8.57 23.50
N GLY A 78 -0.40 -9.17 22.34
CA GLY A 78 -1.13 -8.95 21.10
C GLY A 78 -1.17 -10.24 20.28
N ALA A 79 -2.24 -10.47 19.53
CA ALA A 79 -2.43 -11.64 18.68
C ALA A 79 -3.31 -11.30 17.48
N LEU A 80 -3.01 -11.93 16.34
CA LEU A 80 -3.75 -11.79 15.09
C LEU A 80 -3.79 -13.16 14.40
N ALA A 81 -4.97 -13.62 14.03
CA ALA A 81 -5.18 -14.80 13.20
C ALA A 81 -6.00 -14.40 11.97
N VAL A 82 -5.48 -14.72 10.78
CA VAL A 82 -6.08 -14.35 9.50
C VAL A 82 -6.14 -15.58 8.61
N ASP A 83 -7.26 -15.77 7.92
CA ASP A 83 -7.36 -16.72 6.82
C ASP A 83 -6.65 -16.14 5.58
N LEU A 84 -5.45 -16.65 5.26
CA LEU A 84 -4.60 -16.07 4.22
C LEU A 84 -5.24 -15.98 2.82
N PRO A 85 -6.00 -16.99 2.34
CA PRO A 85 -6.67 -16.89 1.04
C PRO A 85 -7.70 -15.77 0.98
N SER A 86 -8.60 -15.66 1.98
CA SER A 86 -9.69 -14.67 1.98
C SER A 86 -9.28 -13.30 2.54
N GLY A 87 -8.21 -13.25 3.32
CA GLY A 87 -7.80 -12.06 4.09
C GLY A 87 -8.67 -11.77 5.30
N VAL A 88 -9.60 -12.66 5.67
CA VAL A 88 -10.53 -12.45 6.78
C VAL A 88 -9.83 -12.66 8.11
N THR A 89 -9.89 -11.67 8.99
CA THR A 89 -9.50 -11.83 10.39
C THR A 89 -10.42 -12.82 11.09
N LEU A 90 -9.82 -13.84 11.69
CA LEU A 90 -10.50 -14.86 12.50
C LEU A 90 -10.48 -14.51 14.00
N PHE A 91 -9.41 -13.87 14.45
CA PHE A 91 -9.22 -13.45 15.84
C PHE A 91 -8.22 -12.31 15.95
N GLU A 92 -8.51 -11.36 16.85
CA GLU A 92 -7.66 -10.23 17.18
C GLU A 92 -7.63 -9.99 18.70
N LYS A 93 -6.44 -9.66 19.21
CA LYS A 93 -6.23 -9.12 20.55
C LYS A 93 -5.18 -8.03 20.43
N ASP A 94 -5.55 -6.78 20.73
CA ASP A 94 -4.65 -5.61 20.68
C ASP A 94 -3.74 -5.58 19.43
N ALA A 95 -4.28 -5.91 18.25
CA ALA A 95 -3.49 -6.17 17.05
C ALA A 95 -2.71 -4.93 16.55
N ASP A 96 -3.26 -3.73 16.74
CA ASP A 96 -2.61 -2.47 16.35
C ASP A 96 -1.68 -1.89 17.42
N LYS A 97 -1.52 -2.58 18.56
CA LYS A 97 -0.64 -2.12 19.63
C LYS A 97 0.82 -2.22 19.17
N ALA A 98 1.54 -1.11 19.26
CA ALA A 98 2.96 -1.09 18.96
C ALA A 98 3.74 -1.95 19.98
N LEU A 99 4.31 -3.06 19.49
CA LEU A 99 5.15 -3.99 20.24
C LEU A 99 6.51 -4.16 19.55
N LEU A 100 7.55 -4.45 20.32
CA LEU A 100 8.87 -4.73 19.75
C LEU A 100 8.86 -6.09 19.02
N PRO A 101 9.22 -6.16 17.73
CA PRO A 101 9.11 -7.39 16.94
C PRO A 101 10.15 -8.47 17.30
N ALA A 102 11.26 -8.09 17.96
CA ALA A 102 12.40 -8.97 18.19
C ALA A 102 12.80 -9.72 16.90
N SER A 103 12.89 -11.05 16.93
CA SER A 103 13.29 -11.85 15.75
C SER A 103 12.26 -11.90 14.62
N THR A 104 10.99 -11.50 14.81
CA THR A 104 10.03 -11.44 13.69
C THR A 104 10.41 -10.38 12.65
N THR A 105 11.26 -9.42 13.02
CA THR A 105 11.95 -8.48 12.09
C THR A 105 12.57 -9.20 10.88
N LYS A 106 13.06 -10.44 11.07
CA LYS A 106 13.68 -11.24 10.00
C LYS A 106 12.72 -11.56 8.85
N ILE A 107 11.41 -11.53 9.06
CA ILE A 107 10.41 -11.69 7.98
C ILE A 107 10.55 -10.54 6.97
N VAL A 108 10.62 -9.29 7.45
CA VAL A 108 10.81 -8.12 6.59
C VAL A 108 12.19 -8.14 5.94
N THR A 109 13.24 -8.52 6.68
CA THR A 109 14.59 -8.68 6.11
C THR A 109 14.61 -9.71 4.97
N ALA A 110 13.92 -10.84 5.13
CA ALA A 110 13.82 -11.86 4.10
C ALA A 110 13.09 -11.34 2.86
N LEU A 111 11.98 -10.61 3.02
CA LEU A 111 11.26 -9.99 1.91
C LEU A 111 12.13 -9.01 1.12
N VAL A 112 12.90 -8.17 1.82
CA VAL A 112 13.85 -7.24 1.17
C VAL A 112 14.95 -8.01 0.43
N ALA A 113 15.54 -9.03 1.05
CA ALA A 113 16.56 -9.85 0.43
C ALA A 113 16.05 -10.57 -0.83
N MET A 114 14.83 -11.12 -0.81
CA MET A 114 14.20 -11.76 -1.96
C MET A 114 13.94 -10.81 -3.13
N GLY A 115 13.80 -9.51 -2.88
CA GLY A 115 13.70 -8.49 -3.93
C GLY A 115 15.05 -7.98 -4.44
N ALA A 116 16.11 -8.14 -3.64
CA ALA A 116 17.45 -7.62 -3.95
C ALA A 116 18.38 -8.68 -4.57
N PHE A 117 18.17 -9.96 -4.28
CA PHE A 117 19.03 -11.07 -4.68
C PHE A 117 18.23 -12.19 -5.37
N ASN A 118 18.89 -12.93 -6.26
CA ASN A 118 18.36 -14.17 -6.82
C ASN A 118 18.64 -15.34 -5.88
N LYS A 119 17.90 -16.44 -6.05
CA LYS A 119 18.02 -17.65 -5.21
C LYS A 119 19.41 -18.30 -5.28
N ASP A 120 20.08 -18.18 -6.43
CA ASP A 120 21.36 -18.82 -6.70
C ASP A 120 22.56 -17.88 -6.54
N ASP A 121 22.33 -16.65 -6.06
CA ASP A 121 23.41 -15.70 -5.82
C ASP A 121 24.34 -16.21 -4.72
N VAL A 122 25.65 -16.25 -5.02
CA VAL A 122 26.68 -16.54 -4.02
C VAL A 122 27.11 -15.24 -3.37
N ILE A 123 26.89 -15.14 -2.05
CA ILE A 123 27.18 -13.94 -1.26
C ILE A 123 28.42 -14.16 -0.39
N GLU A 124 29.40 -13.25 -0.48
CA GLU A 124 30.57 -13.26 0.38
C GLU A 124 30.18 -12.83 1.81
N VAL A 125 30.60 -13.61 2.79
CA VAL A 125 30.36 -13.32 4.20
C VAL A 125 31.41 -12.30 4.68
N GLY A 126 30.93 -11.09 4.94
CA GLY A 126 31.74 -10.01 5.50
C GLY A 126 32.18 -10.24 6.96
N LYS A 127 32.72 -9.20 7.59
CA LYS A 127 33.10 -9.25 9.01
C LYS A 127 31.85 -9.35 9.88
N ILE A 128 31.66 -10.50 10.52
CA ILE A 128 30.55 -10.74 11.44
C ILE A 128 30.94 -10.25 12.85
N ALA A 129 30.24 -9.23 13.34
CA ALA A 129 30.33 -8.74 14.72
C ALA A 129 28.91 -8.54 15.29
N ILE A 130 28.19 -9.65 15.46
CA ILE A 130 26.80 -9.68 15.94
C ILE A 130 26.65 -10.59 17.15
N GLU A 131 25.88 -10.11 18.12
CA GLU A 131 25.47 -10.83 19.32
C GLU A 131 24.22 -11.69 19.04
N GLY A 132 23.93 -12.65 19.93
CA GLY A 132 22.77 -13.53 19.83
C GLY A 132 22.97 -14.78 18.97
N GLN A 133 21.87 -15.30 18.39
CA GLN A 133 21.86 -16.54 17.63
C GLN A 133 22.55 -16.41 16.27
N LYS A 134 23.41 -17.38 15.95
CA LYS A 134 24.30 -17.37 14.78
C LYS A 134 24.17 -18.69 14.02
N MET A 135 24.25 -18.62 12.69
CA MET A 135 24.26 -19.79 11.80
C MET A 135 25.64 -20.42 11.63
N GLY A 136 26.68 -19.86 12.26
CA GLY A 136 28.06 -20.38 12.15
C GLY A 136 28.80 -20.01 10.86
N LEU A 137 28.33 -19.00 10.12
CA LEU A 137 29.00 -18.49 8.93
C LEU A 137 30.41 -17.98 9.26
N LYS A 138 31.36 -18.25 8.37
CA LYS A 138 32.75 -17.79 8.47
C LYS A 138 33.02 -16.75 7.38
N LYS A 139 33.96 -15.85 7.63
CA LYS A 139 34.40 -14.86 6.65
C LYS A 139 34.92 -15.54 5.38
N GLY A 140 34.56 -15.00 4.22
CA GLY A 140 34.84 -15.52 2.88
C GLY A 140 33.57 -15.93 2.15
#